data_AF-A0A833N4V0-F1
#
_entry.id   AF-A0A833N4V0-F1
#
_cell.length_a   1.000
_cell.length_b   1.000
_cell.length_c   1.000
_cell.angle_alpha   90.00
_cell.angle_beta   90.00
_cell.angle_gamma   90.00
#
_symmetry.space_group_name_H-M   'P 1'
#
loop_
_entity.id
_entity.type
_entity.pdbx_description
1 polymer ?
#
loop_
_entity_poly.entity_id
_entity_poly.type
_entity_poly.pdbx_seq_one_letter_code
_entity_poly.pdbx_strand_id
1 'polypeptide(L)'
;MEELISLIAQFNDILKKQIVTYTEFIPILDEEENAICKYDLSYLEKIVILKDQKSRIAISLEEKRLLLIKKICYMIAFDSRGLTLSLNLFAQAFSTYTKNIQSLISSETFCKLKELQDQFFSIKAEYENTFEFIYPRIYRNQVILKKLLRNVTLSLSLFQSEAEVGMNYDSLGKAQSLLNQNNNYSSVRVKA
;
A
#
# COMPACT_ATOMS: atom_id res chain seq x y z
N MET A 1 -10.60 -34.29 3.72
CA MET A 1 -9.73 -33.78 4.80
C MET A 1 -8.31 -33.52 4.31
N GLU A 2 -7.68 -34.44 3.58
CA GLU A 2 -6.33 -34.22 3.02
C GLU A 2 -6.23 -32.98 2.13
N GLU A 3 -7.22 -32.74 1.27
CA GLU A 3 -7.27 -31.54 0.44
C GLU A 3 -7.31 -30.25 1.27
N LEU A 4 -8.10 -30.22 2.36
CA LEU A 4 -8.18 -29.07 3.26
C LEU A 4 -6.82 -28.79 3.93
N ILE A 5 -6.15 -29.83 4.42
CA ILE A 5 -4.81 -29.76 5.01
C ILE A 5 -3.81 -29.19 3.98
N SER A 6 -3.84 -29.68 2.74
CA SER A 6 -2.99 -29.19 1.65
C SER A 6 -3.26 -27.71 1.33
N LEU A 7 -4.52 -27.29 1.27
CA LEU A 7 -4.88 -25.89 1.01
C LEU A 7 -4.42 -24.96 2.14
N ILE A 8 -4.54 -25.38 3.41
CA ILE A 8 -4.07 -24.60 4.56
C ILE A 8 -2.54 -24.48 4.54
N ALA A 9 -1.83 -25.56 4.23
CA ALA A 9 -0.37 -25.52 4.07
C ALA A 9 0.05 -24.54 2.97
N GLN A 10 -0.58 -24.61 1.79
CA GLN A 10 -0.35 -23.67 0.69
C GLN A 10 -0.67 -22.22 1.09
N PHE A 11 -1.73 -22.01 1.87
CA PHE A 11 -2.08 -20.68 2.37
C PHE A 11 -1.02 -20.11 3.31
N ASN A 12 -0.48 -20.93 4.22
CA ASN A 12 0.63 -20.56 5.09
C ASN A 12 1.90 -20.21 4.29
N ASP A 13 2.19 -20.96 3.23
CA ASP A 13 3.34 -20.68 2.35
C ASP A 13 3.18 -19.36 1.56
N ILE A 14 1.96 -19.03 1.13
CA ILE A 14 1.70 -17.73 0.49
C ILE A 14 1.91 -16.59 1.48
N LEU A 15 1.43 -16.72 2.72
CA LEU A 15 1.64 -15.71 3.74
C LEU A 15 3.12 -15.48 4.03
N LYS A 16 3.92 -16.55 4.15
CA LYS A 16 5.38 -16.44 4.27
C LYS A 16 6.01 -15.67 3.10
N LYS A 17 5.60 -15.97 1.86
CA LYS A 17 6.08 -15.25 0.67
C LYS A 17 5.68 -13.78 0.66
N GLN A 18 4.50 -13.45 1.17
CA GLN A 18 4.08 -12.06 1.33
C GLN A 18 4.92 -11.33 2.38
N ILE A 19 5.20 -11.96 3.52
CA ILE A 19 6.12 -11.41 4.53
C ILE A 19 7.47 -11.10 3.90
N VAL A 20 8.07 -12.05 3.18
CA VAL A 20 9.35 -11.83 2.49
C VAL A 20 9.26 -10.65 1.53
N THR A 21 8.22 -10.60 0.70
CA THR A 21 8.02 -9.49 -0.25
C THR A 21 7.92 -8.15 0.47
N TYR A 22 7.23 -8.08 1.61
CA TYR A 22 7.15 -6.88 2.43
C TYR A 22 8.49 -6.53 3.08
N THR A 23 9.24 -7.49 3.61
CA THR A 23 10.57 -7.21 4.16
C THR A 23 11.52 -6.67 3.09
N GLU A 24 11.39 -7.08 1.84
CA GLU A 24 12.15 -6.53 0.71
C GLU A 24 11.76 -5.08 0.35
N PHE A 25 10.57 -4.62 0.75
CA PHE A 25 10.20 -3.20 0.61
C PHE A 25 10.93 -2.29 1.60
N ILE A 26 11.40 -2.82 2.73
CA ILE A 26 12.07 -2.01 3.77
C ILE A 26 13.27 -1.24 3.23
N PRO A 27 14.28 -1.89 2.60
CA PRO A 27 15.43 -1.15 2.04
C PRO A 27 15.01 -0.18 0.93
N ILE A 28 13.99 -0.52 0.13
CA ILE A 28 13.47 0.38 -0.92
C ILE A 28 12.87 1.65 -0.30
N LEU A 29 12.19 1.53 0.85
CA LEU A 29 11.64 2.66 1.58
C LEU A 29 12.72 3.49 2.29
N ASP A 30 13.75 2.85 2.84
CA ASP A 30 14.92 3.55 3.39
C ASP A 30 15.60 4.40 2.31
N GLU A 31 15.79 3.82 1.14
CA GLU A 31 16.33 4.47 -0.04
C GLU A 31 15.43 5.61 -0.53
N GLU A 32 14.11 5.42 -0.53
CA GLU A 32 13.14 6.45 -0.93
C GLU A 32 13.18 7.65 0.01
N GLU A 33 13.16 7.40 1.31
CA GLU A 33 13.24 8.45 2.32
C GLU A 33 14.53 9.26 2.16
N ASN A 34 15.65 8.60 1.92
CA ASN A 34 16.93 9.26 1.64
C ASN A 34 16.91 10.08 0.35
N ALA A 35 16.33 9.55 -0.73
CA ALA A 35 16.23 10.24 -2.02
C ALA A 35 15.34 11.48 -1.92
N ILE A 36 14.21 11.38 -1.22
CA ILE A 36 13.32 12.50 -0.92
C ILE A 36 14.07 13.57 -0.13
N CYS A 37 14.81 13.20 0.93
CA CYS A 37 15.55 14.16 1.75
C CYS A 37 16.67 14.88 0.97
N LYS A 38 17.28 14.22 -0.01
CA LYS A 38 18.35 14.78 -0.84
C LYS A 38 17.85 15.46 -2.11
N TYR A 39 16.54 15.41 -2.39
CA TYR A 39 15.96 15.86 -3.65
C TYR A 39 16.58 15.19 -4.89
N ASP A 40 16.96 13.91 -4.77
CA ASP A 40 17.60 13.16 -5.84
C ASP A 40 16.56 12.56 -6.81
N LEU A 41 16.23 13.30 -7.86
CA LEU A 41 15.20 12.93 -8.84
C LEU A 41 15.57 11.65 -9.61
N SER A 42 16.82 11.51 -10.04
CA SER A 42 17.27 10.35 -10.81
C SER A 42 17.20 9.06 -9.97
N TYR A 43 17.47 9.16 -8.67
CA TYR A 43 17.34 8.01 -7.79
C TYR A 43 15.86 7.70 -7.47
N LEU A 44 15.01 8.72 -7.31
CA LEU A 44 13.56 8.52 -7.15
C LEU A 44 12.93 7.77 -8.34
N GLU A 45 13.36 8.07 -9.57
CA GLU A 45 12.92 7.33 -10.76
C GLU A 45 13.27 5.83 -10.68
N LYS A 46 14.49 5.50 -10.27
CA LYS A 46 14.92 4.10 -10.06
C LYS A 46 14.06 3.40 -9.01
N ILE A 47 13.78 4.09 -7.90
CA ILE A 47 12.96 3.58 -6.80
C ILE A 47 11.52 3.30 -7.27
N VAL A 48 10.94 4.16 -8.11
CA VAL A 48 9.61 3.92 -8.69
C VAL A 48 9.59 2.61 -9.48
N ILE A 49 10.61 2.33 -10.30
CA ILE A 49 10.72 1.10 -11.07
C ILE A 49 10.81 -0.13 -10.13
N LEU A 50 11.66 -0.06 -9.10
CA LEU A 50 11.79 -1.15 -8.12
C LEU A 50 10.47 -1.42 -7.38
N LYS A 51 9.76 -0.35 -6.97
CA LYS A 51 8.45 -0.48 -6.32
C LYS A 51 7.39 -1.07 -7.25
N ASP A 52 7.36 -0.71 -8.53
CA ASP A 52 6.42 -1.30 -9.49
C ASP A 52 6.65 -2.81 -9.63
N GLN A 53 7.91 -3.25 -9.78
CA GLN A 53 8.25 -4.67 -9.86
C GLN A 53 7.81 -5.45 -8.62
N LYS A 54 8.12 -4.94 -7.42
CA LYS A 54 7.72 -5.59 -6.16
C LYS A 54 6.21 -5.54 -5.91
N SER A 55 5.55 -4.45 -6.30
CA SER A 55 4.09 -4.29 -6.18
C SER A 55 3.35 -5.34 -7.00
N ARG A 56 3.78 -5.61 -8.23
CA ARG A 56 3.17 -6.65 -9.08
C ARG A 56 3.24 -8.04 -8.44
N ILE A 57 4.37 -8.36 -7.80
CA ILE A 57 4.54 -9.62 -7.06
C ILE A 57 3.59 -9.67 -5.87
N ALA A 58 3.52 -8.59 -5.08
CA ALA A 58 2.63 -8.50 -3.92
C ALA A 58 1.16 -8.66 -4.31
N ILE A 59 0.71 -8.00 -5.40
CA ILE A 59 -0.65 -8.12 -5.95
C ILE A 59 -0.94 -9.57 -6.36
N SER A 60 -0.03 -10.21 -7.12
CA SER A 60 -0.21 -11.59 -7.54
C SER A 60 -0.31 -12.57 -6.37
N LEU A 61 0.48 -12.36 -5.31
CA LEU A 61 0.40 -13.15 -4.08
C LEU A 61 -0.93 -12.94 -3.34
N GLU A 62 -1.40 -11.70 -3.28
CA GLU A 62 -2.67 -11.35 -2.63
C GLU A 62 -3.88 -11.98 -3.34
N GLU A 63 -3.91 -11.94 -4.67
CA GLU A 63 -4.95 -12.61 -5.46
C GLU A 63 -4.97 -14.13 -5.18
N LYS A 64 -3.80 -14.78 -5.18
CA LYS A 64 -3.68 -16.21 -4.87
C LYS A 64 -4.12 -16.50 -3.43
N ARG A 65 -3.74 -15.64 -2.48
CA ARG A 65 -4.16 -15.75 -1.07
C ARG A 65 -5.68 -15.71 -0.94
N LEU A 66 -6.34 -14.74 -1.58
CA LEU A 66 -7.79 -14.57 -1.55
C LEU A 66 -8.51 -15.76 -2.20
N LEU A 67 -7.98 -16.31 -3.29
CA LEU A 67 -8.53 -17.52 -3.92
C LEU A 67 -8.44 -18.74 -2.98
N LEU A 68 -7.30 -18.95 -2.32
CA LEU A 68 -7.14 -20.04 -1.35
C LEU A 68 -8.07 -19.87 -0.14
N ILE A 69 -8.14 -18.66 0.42
CA ILE A 69 -8.98 -18.41 1.60
C ILE A 69 -10.45 -18.69 1.28
N LYS A 70 -10.93 -18.32 0.08
CA LYS A 70 -12.31 -18.61 -0.36
C LYS A 70 -12.56 -20.12 -0.47
N LYS A 71 -11.61 -20.88 -1.04
CA LYS A 71 -11.71 -22.34 -1.12
C LYS A 71 -11.75 -22.99 0.27
N ILE A 72 -10.86 -22.56 1.17
CA ILE A 72 -10.82 -23.06 2.54
C ILE A 72 -12.15 -22.73 3.24
N CYS A 73 -12.62 -21.48 3.18
CA CYS A 73 -13.90 -21.06 3.74
C CYS A 73 -15.07 -21.93 3.26
N TYR A 74 -15.13 -22.22 1.96
CA TYR A 74 -16.13 -23.13 1.41
C TYR A 74 -16.04 -24.54 2.02
N MET A 75 -14.83 -25.11 2.12
CA MET A 75 -14.62 -26.45 2.68
C MET A 75 -14.95 -26.56 4.17
N ILE A 76 -14.76 -25.48 4.94
CA ILE A 76 -15.12 -25.44 6.36
C ILE A 76 -16.57 -24.99 6.60
N ALA A 77 -17.37 -24.89 5.52
CA ALA A 77 -18.76 -24.41 5.53
C ALA A 77 -18.93 -23.02 6.17
N PHE A 78 -17.94 -22.15 6.01
CA PHE A 78 -17.99 -20.76 6.44
C PHE A 78 -18.58 -19.87 5.33
N ASP A 79 -19.75 -19.27 5.59
CA ASP A 79 -20.35 -18.29 4.67
C ASP A 79 -19.66 -16.94 4.82
N SER A 80 -18.94 -16.55 3.78
CA SER A 80 -18.20 -15.28 3.70
C SER A 80 -18.92 -14.19 2.91
N ARG A 81 -20.16 -14.43 2.46
CA ARG A 81 -20.90 -13.47 1.64
C ARG A 81 -21.13 -12.16 2.40
N GLY A 82 -20.80 -11.04 1.75
CA GLY A 82 -20.92 -9.70 2.34
C GLY A 82 -19.82 -9.33 3.34
N LEU A 83 -18.86 -10.21 3.61
CA LEU A 83 -17.73 -9.94 4.51
C LEU A 83 -16.43 -9.71 3.73
N THR A 84 -15.61 -8.78 4.22
CA THR A 84 -14.22 -8.64 3.75
C THR A 84 -13.37 -9.74 4.39
N LEU A 85 -12.84 -10.63 3.56
CA LEU A 85 -12.02 -11.77 3.99
C LEU A 85 -10.65 -11.33 4.51
N SER A 86 -10.60 -10.95 5.78
CA SER A 86 -9.39 -10.56 6.51
C SER A 86 -8.73 -11.76 7.20
N LEU A 87 -7.44 -11.63 7.53
CA LEU A 87 -6.71 -12.65 8.30
C LEU A 87 -7.30 -12.83 9.71
N ASN A 88 -7.83 -11.76 10.31
CA ASN A 88 -8.50 -11.83 11.62
C ASN A 88 -9.80 -12.62 11.55
N LEU A 89 -10.64 -12.35 10.55
CA LEU A 89 -11.87 -13.11 10.34
C LEU A 89 -11.56 -14.60 10.10
N PHE A 90 -10.57 -14.87 9.24
CA PHE A 90 -10.13 -16.25 8.99
C PHE A 90 -9.60 -16.93 10.24
N ALA A 91 -8.79 -16.24 11.07
CA ALA A 91 -8.26 -16.78 12.31
C ALA A 91 -9.36 -17.22 13.29
N GLN A 92 -10.41 -16.39 13.43
CA GLN A 92 -11.56 -16.72 14.26
C GLN A 92 -12.33 -17.91 13.70
N ALA A 93 -12.64 -17.90 12.41
CA ALA A 93 -13.34 -18.99 11.74
C ALA A 93 -12.57 -20.32 11.85
N PHE A 94 -11.26 -20.29 11.62
CA PHE A 94 -10.42 -21.49 11.65
C PHE A 94 -10.25 -22.06 13.06
N SER A 95 -10.11 -21.19 14.08
CA SER A 95 -10.12 -21.58 15.50
C SER A 95 -11.43 -22.28 15.87
N THR A 96 -12.56 -21.68 15.54
CA THR A 96 -13.89 -22.25 15.83
C THR A 96 -14.10 -23.58 15.09
N TYR A 97 -13.75 -23.64 13.81
CA TYR A 97 -13.84 -24.87 13.02
C TYR A 97 -13.02 -26.00 13.66
N THR A 98 -11.75 -25.74 13.99
CA THR A 98 -10.85 -26.76 14.55
C THR A 98 -11.37 -27.30 15.88
N LYS A 99 -11.92 -26.45 16.76
CA LYS A 99 -12.55 -26.89 18.01
C LYS A 99 -13.76 -27.79 17.77
N ASN A 100 -14.61 -27.43 16.81
CA ASN A 100 -15.86 -28.15 16.55
C ASN A 100 -15.64 -29.54 15.93
N ILE A 101 -14.57 -29.72 15.16
CA ILE A 101 -14.30 -31.00 14.48
C ILE A 101 -13.44 -31.96 15.30
N GLN A 102 -12.95 -31.55 16.48
CA GLN A 102 -12.02 -32.34 17.30
C GLN A 102 -12.57 -33.75 17.60
N SER A 103 -13.86 -33.86 17.90
CA SER A 103 -14.53 -35.13 18.20
C SER A 103 -14.95 -35.92 16.94
N LEU A 104 -14.84 -35.33 15.76
CA LEU A 104 -15.39 -35.85 14.51
C LEU A 104 -14.33 -36.48 13.59
N ILE A 105 -13.04 -36.31 13.90
CA ILE A 105 -11.94 -36.80 13.06
C ILE A 105 -10.95 -37.63 13.88
N SER A 106 -10.11 -38.41 13.20
CA SER A 106 -9.06 -39.19 13.87
C SER A 106 -8.06 -38.30 14.60
N SER A 107 -7.52 -38.77 15.72
CA SER A 107 -6.52 -38.04 16.51
C SER A 107 -5.33 -37.60 15.65
N GLU A 108 -4.86 -38.46 14.74
CA GLU A 108 -3.75 -38.13 13.83
C GLU A 108 -4.09 -36.96 12.90
N THR A 109 -5.29 -36.96 12.30
CA THR A 109 -5.73 -35.88 11.40
C THR A 109 -5.92 -34.58 12.16
N PHE A 110 -6.44 -34.67 13.38
CA PHE A 110 -6.60 -33.51 14.26
C PHE A 110 -5.26 -32.88 14.63
N CYS A 111 -4.26 -33.68 15.01
CA CYS A 111 -2.91 -33.19 15.31
C CYS A 111 -2.31 -32.42 14.12
N LYS A 112 -2.37 -32.99 12.90
CA LYS A 112 -1.87 -32.31 11.69
C LYS A 112 -2.58 -30.97 11.43
N LEU A 113 -3.90 -30.93 11.59
CA LEU A 113 -4.66 -29.70 11.42
C LEU A 113 -4.31 -28.66 12.50
N LYS A 114 -4.11 -29.11 13.73
CA LYS A 114 -3.74 -28.26 14.86
C LYS A 114 -2.35 -27.65 14.68
N GLU A 115 -1.38 -28.44 14.21
CA GLU A 115 -0.05 -27.94 13.84
C GLU A 115 -0.12 -26.85 12.77
N LEU A 116 -0.92 -27.06 11.72
CA LEU A 116 -1.12 -26.06 10.67
C LEU A 116 -1.81 -24.79 11.18
N GLN A 117 -2.74 -24.93 12.13
CA GLN A 117 -3.36 -23.81 12.81
C GLN A 117 -2.34 -23.02 13.62
N ASP A 118 -1.51 -23.68 14.42
CA ASP A 118 -0.53 -23.01 15.27
C ASP A 118 0.53 -22.31 14.40
N GLN A 119 0.96 -22.94 13.30
CA GLN A 119 1.80 -22.30 12.28
C GLN A 119 1.13 -21.06 11.68
N PHE A 120 -0.15 -21.16 11.29
CA PHE A 120 -0.90 -20.03 10.76
C PHE A 120 -0.92 -18.84 11.73
N PHE A 121 -1.19 -19.09 13.02
CA PHE A 121 -1.22 -18.02 14.02
C PHE A 121 0.14 -17.34 14.20
N SER A 122 1.23 -18.11 14.18
CA SER A 122 2.59 -17.56 14.21
C SER A 122 2.87 -16.68 12.99
N ILE A 123 2.57 -17.18 11.79
CA ILE A 123 2.80 -16.47 10.53
C ILE A 123 1.92 -15.21 10.45
N LYS A 124 0.67 -15.29 10.89
CA LYS A 124 -0.23 -14.13 10.96
C LYS A 124 0.34 -13.02 11.83
N ALA A 125 0.86 -13.35 13.02
CA ALA A 125 1.45 -12.36 13.91
C ALA A 125 2.68 -11.69 13.28
N GLU A 126 3.55 -12.47 12.63
CA GLU A 126 4.70 -11.94 11.89
C GLU A 126 4.29 -11.04 10.72
N TYR A 127 3.26 -11.44 9.97
CA TYR A 127 2.67 -10.64 8.89
C TYR A 127 2.15 -9.30 9.42
N GLU A 128 1.37 -9.31 10.51
CA GLU A 128 0.81 -8.10 11.12
C GLU A 128 1.92 -7.15 11.59
N ASN A 129 2.93 -7.66 12.30
CA ASN A 129 4.07 -6.87 12.74
C ASN A 129 4.83 -6.23 11.56
N THR A 130 5.06 -7.01 10.50
CA THR A 130 5.74 -6.54 9.28
C THR A 130 4.92 -5.45 8.59
N PHE A 131 3.60 -5.64 8.49
CA PHE A 131 2.69 -4.68 7.86
C PHE A 131 2.56 -3.39 8.66
N GLU A 132 2.45 -3.48 9.99
CA GLU A 132 2.41 -2.32 10.90
C GLU A 132 3.67 -1.46 10.81
N PHE A 133 4.82 -2.08 10.52
CA PHE A 133 6.07 -1.34 10.29
C PHE A 133 6.10 -0.63 8.93
N ILE A 134 5.68 -1.30 7.86
CA ILE A 134 5.84 -0.82 6.48
C ILE A 134 4.76 0.19 6.06
N TYR A 135 3.50 -0.09 6.41
CA TYR A 135 2.36 0.69 5.94
C TYR A 135 2.45 2.18 6.30
N PRO A 136 2.80 2.57 7.55
CA PRO A 136 2.96 3.98 7.90
C PRO A 136 4.05 4.69 7.09
N ARG A 137 5.13 3.99 6.74
CA ARG A 137 6.25 4.54 5.95
C ARG A 137 5.83 4.84 4.52
N ILE A 138 5.13 3.89 3.88
CA ILE A 138 4.53 4.10 2.55
C ILE A 138 3.62 5.33 2.57
N TYR A 139 2.73 5.42 3.57
CA TYR A 139 1.80 6.55 3.69
C TYR A 139 2.53 7.88 3.91
N ARG A 140 3.55 7.90 4.79
CA ARG A 140 4.39 9.07 5.05
C ARG A 140 5.07 9.55 3.77
N ASN A 141 5.72 8.66 3.02
CA ASN A 141 6.40 9.01 1.77
C ASN A 141 5.41 9.56 0.74
N GLN A 142 4.24 8.93 0.60
CA GLN A 142 3.18 9.42 -0.28
C GLN A 142 2.75 10.85 0.09
N VAL A 143 2.57 11.15 1.37
CA VAL A 143 2.17 12.48 1.84
C VAL A 143 3.26 13.52 1.54
N ILE A 144 4.54 13.18 1.76
CA ILE A 144 5.66 14.08 1.46
C ILE A 144 5.71 14.39 -0.03
N LEU A 145 5.64 13.37 -0.88
CA LEU A 145 5.67 13.54 -2.35
C LEU A 145 4.49 14.40 -2.84
N LYS A 146 3.28 14.20 -2.30
CA LYS A 146 2.12 15.05 -2.61
C LYS A 146 2.34 16.52 -2.22
N LYS A 147 2.98 16.79 -1.08
CA LYS A 147 3.32 18.15 -0.64
C LYS A 147 4.37 18.78 -1.55
N LEU A 148 5.41 18.03 -1.92
CA LEU A 148 6.45 18.49 -2.85
C LEU A 148 5.85 18.85 -4.21
N LEU A 149 4.99 17.99 -4.76
CA LEU A 149 4.28 18.26 -6.01
C LEU A 149 3.48 19.56 -5.92
N ARG A 150 2.68 19.74 -4.86
CA ARG A 150 1.91 20.97 -4.64
C ARG A 150 2.80 22.22 -4.63
N ASN A 151 3.94 22.17 -3.94
CA ASN A 151 4.85 23.32 -3.85
C ASN A 151 5.50 23.64 -5.21
N VAL A 152 5.91 22.63 -5.97
CA VAL A 152 6.45 22.80 -7.32
C VAL A 152 5.40 23.41 -8.25
N THR A 153 4.16 22.90 -8.22
CA THR A 153 3.06 23.46 -9.01
C THR A 153 2.79 24.93 -8.68
N LEU A 154 2.77 25.28 -7.39
CA LEU A 154 2.61 26.67 -6.97
C LEU A 154 3.76 27.56 -7.45
N SER A 155 5.01 27.10 -7.31
CA SER A 155 6.17 27.85 -7.78
C SER A 155 6.13 28.09 -9.29
N LEU A 156 5.73 27.09 -10.09
CA LEU A 156 5.58 27.23 -11.53
C LEU A 156 4.48 28.26 -11.88
N SER A 157 3.34 28.23 -11.17
CA SER A 157 2.27 29.20 -11.39
C SER A 157 2.70 30.64 -11.08
N LEU A 158 3.55 30.84 -10.06
CA LEU A 158 4.10 32.14 -9.73
C LEU A 158 5.04 32.64 -10.83
N PHE A 159 5.97 31.80 -11.30
CA PHE A 159 6.85 32.17 -12.43
C PHE A 159 6.09 32.49 -13.71
N GLN A 160 5.00 31.76 -14.00
CA GLN A 160 4.13 32.08 -15.13
C GLN A 160 3.44 33.43 -14.96
N SER A 161 2.89 33.72 -13.77
CA SER A 161 2.27 35.01 -13.49
C SER A 161 3.27 36.18 -13.55
N GLU A 162 4.51 35.99 -13.07
CA GLU A 162 5.58 36.98 -13.15
C GLU A 162 6.02 37.20 -14.60
N ALA A 163 6.15 36.13 -15.38
CA ALA A 163 6.46 36.22 -16.80
C ALA A 163 5.36 36.96 -17.57
N GLU A 164 4.09 36.67 -17.31
CA GLU A 164 2.94 37.38 -17.89
C GLU A 164 2.95 38.87 -17.51
N VAL A 165 3.23 39.21 -16.25
CA VAL A 165 3.39 40.59 -15.81
C VAL A 165 4.59 41.25 -16.49
N GLY A 166 5.73 40.56 -16.61
CA GLY A 166 6.93 41.04 -17.31
C GLY A 166 6.70 41.27 -18.81
N MET A 167 5.93 40.40 -19.47
CA MET A 167 5.51 40.55 -20.87
C MET A 167 4.56 41.73 -21.08
N ASN A 168 3.91 42.22 -20.02
CA ASN A 168 3.14 43.45 -20.08
C ASN A 168 4.02 44.70 -20.06
N TYR A 169 5.35 44.62 -20.02
CA TYR A 169 6.24 45.78 -20.13
C TYR A 169 6.94 45.81 -21.50
N ASP A 170 6.98 46.98 -22.14
CA ASP A 170 7.78 47.15 -23.37
C ASP A 170 9.30 47.19 -23.07
N SER A 171 10.13 47.22 -24.12
CA SER A 171 11.60 47.32 -24.02
C SER A 171 12.13 48.56 -23.28
N LEU A 172 11.27 49.50 -22.90
CA LEU A 172 11.57 50.71 -22.13
C LEU A 172 11.00 50.62 -20.69
N GLY A 173 10.46 49.47 -20.28
CA GLY A 173 9.93 49.24 -18.94
C GLY A 173 8.58 49.92 -18.68
N LYS A 174 7.83 50.30 -19.73
CA LYS A 174 6.49 50.85 -19.58
C LYS A 174 5.45 49.74 -19.65
N ALA A 175 4.57 49.68 -18.66
CA ALA A 175 3.44 48.77 -18.68
C ALA A 175 2.55 49.09 -19.90
N GLN A 176 2.35 48.13 -20.80
CA GLN A 176 1.22 48.10 -21.70
C GLN A 176 -0.03 48.16 -20.83
N SER A 177 -0.69 49.31 -20.79
CA SER A 177 -1.98 49.40 -20.14
C SER A 177 -2.91 48.41 -20.84
N LEU A 178 -3.37 47.40 -20.12
CA LEU A 178 -4.47 46.53 -20.54
C LEU A 178 -5.73 47.38 -20.72
N LEU A 179 -5.80 48.09 -21.84
CA LEU A 179 -7.04 48.64 -22.36
C LEU A 179 -7.84 47.43 -22.86
N ASN A 180 -8.85 47.07 -22.07
CA ASN A 180 -9.90 46.10 -22.34
C ASN A 180 -9.56 44.62 -22.14
N GLN A 181 -9.46 44.16 -20.89
CA GLN A 181 -10.17 42.94 -20.49
C GLN A 181 -10.72 43.09 -19.07
N ASN A 182 -12.06 43.12 -18.95
CA ASN A 182 -12.78 42.98 -17.70
C ASN A 182 -12.44 41.63 -17.07
N ASN A 183 -11.48 41.58 -16.15
CA ASN A 183 -11.26 40.40 -15.30
C ASN A 183 -11.38 40.80 -13.83
N ASN A 184 -12.49 40.36 -13.24
CA ASN A 184 -12.84 40.42 -11.82
C ASN A 184 -11.97 39.45 -10.99
N TYR A 185 -10.64 39.63 -10.97
CA TYR A 185 -9.80 38.96 -9.98
C TYR A 185 -9.22 39.98 -9.01
N SER A 186 -9.88 39.99 -7.86
CA SER A 186 -9.54 40.65 -6.59
C SER A 186 -8.03 40.66 -6.31
N SER A 187 -7.52 41.87 -6.09
CA SER A 187 -6.18 42.15 -5.57
C SER A 187 -5.97 41.52 -4.20
N VAL A 188 -5.09 40.53 -4.09
CA VAL A 188 -4.51 40.14 -2.80
C VAL A 188 -3.41 41.14 -2.47
N ARG A 189 -3.70 42.01 -1.51
CA ARG A 189 -2.76 42.98 -0.94
C ARG A 189 -1.78 42.25 -0.03
N VAL A 190 -0.51 42.16 -0.40
CA VAL A 190 0.57 41.80 0.54
C VAL A 190 0.86 43.04 1.37
N LYS A 191 0.63 42.96 2.68
CA LYS A 191 1.08 44.01 3.63
C LYS A 191 2.53 43.71 4.02
N ALA A 192 3.40 44.69 3.79
CA ALA A 192 4.70 44.82 4.46
C ALA A 192 4.50 45.24 5.92
#